data_AF-A0A6V7KGK8-F1
#
_entry.id   AF-A0A6V7KGK8-F1
#
_cell.length_a   1.000
_cell.length_b   1.000
_cell.length_c   1.000
_cell.angle_alpha   90.00
_cell.angle_beta   90.00
_cell.angle_gamma   90.00
#
_symmetry.space_group_name_H-M   'P 1'
#
loop_
_entity.id
_entity.type
_entity.pdbx_description
1 polymer ?
#
loop_
_entity_poly.entity_id
_entity_poly.type
_entity_poly.pdbx_seq_one_letter_code
_entity_poly.pdbx_strand_id
1 'polypeptide(L)' 'DMVYMEDTTLLDEYINNDVGKIWVGPHGSARGREWIFGQFDKAVLPACMLMFEKSGIKTLARGDPIEVARTISRM' A
#
# COMPACT_ATOMS: atom_id res chain seq x y z
N ASP A 1 -17.17 5.03 -0.60
CA ASP A 1 -15.82 4.90 -1.19
C ASP A 1 -15.69 3.49 -1.75
N MET A 2 -14.99 3.28 -2.87
CA MET A 2 -14.73 1.94 -3.40
C MET A 2 -13.78 1.13 -2.49
N VAL A 3 -12.97 1.80 -1.67
CA VAL A 3 -12.10 1.17 -0.67
C VAL A 3 -12.68 1.23 0.75
N TYR A 4 -14.01 1.39 0.87
CA TYR A 4 -14.68 1.39 2.17
C TYR A 4 -14.51 0.05 2.89
N MET A 5 -14.23 0.12 4.19
CA MET A 5 -14.11 -1.03 5.08
C MET A 5 -15.23 -0.95 6.13
N GLU A 6 -16.10 -1.97 6.15
CA GLU A 6 -17.26 -2.00 7.06
C GLU A 6 -16.83 -2.10 8.53
N ASP A 7 -15.87 -2.97 8.83
CA ASP A 7 -15.27 -3.06 10.15
C ASP A 7 -14.18 -2.00 10.30
N THR A 8 -14.55 -0.87 10.88
CA THR A 8 -13.63 0.25 11.09
C THR A 8 -12.45 -0.08 12.01
N THR A 9 -12.53 -1.12 12.83
CA THR A 9 -11.40 -1.54 13.69
C THR A 9 -10.23 -2.08 12.88
N LEU A 10 -10.50 -2.61 11.68
CA LEU A 10 -9.48 -3.12 10.76
C LEU A 10 -8.72 -2.00 10.03
N LEU A 11 -9.22 -0.76 10.04
CA LEU A 11 -8.50 0.39 9.49
C LEU A 11 -7.19 0.65 10.23
N ASP A 12 -7.14 0.33 11.53
CA ASP A 12 -5.92 0.48 12.30
C ASP A 12 -4.81 -0.44 11.78
N GLU A 13 -5.12 -1.69 11.44
CA GLU A 13 -4.13 -2.62 10.90
C GLU A 13 -3.80 -2.36 9.42
N TYR A 14 -4.80 -2.07 8.59
CA TYR A 14 -4.60 -2.03 7.13
C TYR A 14 -4.25 -0.65 6.57
N ILE A 15 -4.49 0.43 7.32
CA ILE A 15 -4.23 1.80 6.89
C ILE A 15 -3.27 2.51 7.85
N ASN A 16 -3.54 2.48 9.16
CA ASN A 16 -2.82 3.30 10.14
C ASN A 16 -1.52 2.65 10.65
N ASN A 17 -1.41 1.32 10.63
CA ASN A 17 -0.21 0.63 11.08
C ASN A 17 0.89 0.75 10.01
N ASP A 18 1.98 1.44 10.35
CA ASP A 18 3.12 1.68 9.44
C ASP A 18 4.28 0.71 9.66
N VAL A 19 4.08 -0.31 10.51
CA VAL A 19 4.99 -1.42 10.73
C VAL A 19 4.21 -2.73 10.63
N GLY A 20 4.79 -3.73 9.98
CA GLY A 20 4.17 -5.01 9.80
C GLY A 20 5.14 -6.16 9.85
N LYS A 21 4.66 -7.31 9.37
CA LYS A 21 5.41 -8.56 9.39
C LYS A 21 5.25 -9.27 8.05
N ILE A 22 6.38 -9.57 7.41
CA ILE A 22 6.44 -10.39 6.21
C ILE A 22 6.82 -11.80 6.63
N TRP A 23 5.90 -12.75 6.38
CA TRP A 23 6.15 -14.16 6.62
C TRP A 23 6.98 -14.75 5.48
N VAL A 24 8.09 -15.40 5.83
CA VAL A 24 9.00 -16.02 4.86
C VAL A 24 9.39 -17.42 5.31
N GLY A 25 9.73 -18.26 4.34
CA GLY A 25 10.14 -19.65 4.57
C GLY A 25 9.03 -20.65 4.23
N PRO A 26 9.37 -21.95 4.21
CA PRO A 26 8.42 -22.99 3.85
C PRO A 26 7.43 -23.24 5.01
N HIS A 27 6.36 -23.95 4.68
CA HIS A 27 5.39 -24.41 5.66
C HIS A 27 6.09 -25.22 6.77
N GLY A 28 5.80 -24.91 8.04
CA GLY A 28 6.39 -25.57 9.22
C GLY A 28 7.67 -24.93 9.77
N SER A 29 8.33 -24.05 9.03
CA SER A 29 9.50 -23.27 9.53
C SER A 29 9.46 -21.80 9.11
N ALA A 30 8.27 -21.31 8.77
CA ALA A 30 8.06 -19.90 8.45
C ALA A 30 8.40 -19.01 9.65
N ARG A 31 9.07 -17.90 9.37
CA ARG A 31 9.40 -16.87 10.35
C ARG A 31 8.89 -15.51 9.89
N GLY A 32 8.40 -14.72 10.84
CA GLY A 32 8.03 -13.34 10.60
C GLY A 32 9.25 -12.45 10.60
N ARG A 33 9.47 -11.69 9.52
CA ARG A 33 10.40 -10.56 9.51
C ARG A 33 9.63 -9.28 9.72
N GLU A 34 10.08 -8.46 10.66
CA GLU A 34 9.56 -7.10 10.79
C GLU A 34 9.84 -6.31 9.51
N TRP A 35 8.88 -5.47 9.14
CA TRP A 35 8.96 -4.63 7.97
C TRP A 35 8.39 -3.26 8.30
N ILE A 36 9.15 -2.21 8.03
CA ILE A 36 8.68 -0.83 8.18
C ILE A 36 8.05 -0.43 6.85
N PHE A 37 6.73 -0.29 6.82
CA PHE A 37 6.03 0.26 5.66
C PHE A 37 6.31 1.75 5.53
N GLY A 38 6.26 2.48 6.66
CA GLY A 38 6.67 3.88 6.75
C GLY A 38 5.87 4.82 5.85
N GLN A 39 4.61 4.49 5.50
CA GLN A 39 3.80 5.23 4.54
C GLN A 39 3.55 6.70 4.93
N PHE A 40 3.71 7.03 6.23
CA PHE A 40 3.55 8.38 6.77
C PHE A 40 4.86 9.14 6.94
N ASP A 41 6.01 8.57 6.55
CA ASP A 41 7.26 9.33 6.48
C ASP A 41 7.11 10.50 5.49
N LYS A 42 7.67 11.66 5.86
CA LYS A 42 7.55 12.91 5.13
C LYS A 42 7.93 12.80 3.65
N ALA A 43 8.85 11.89 3.30
CA ALA A 43 9.29 11.70 1.93
C ALA A 43 8.34 10.82 1.09
N VAL A 44 7.52 9.98 1.72
CA VAL A 44 6.77 8.93 1.01
C VAL A 44 5.62 9.49 0.18
N LEU A 45 4.79 10.39 0.73
CA LEU A 45 3.71 10.99 -0.07
C LEU A 45 4.24 11.74 -1.31
N PRO A 46 5.26 12.62 -1.23
CA PRO A 46 5.90 13.20 -2.41
C PRO A 46 6.42 12.15 -3.39
N ALA A 47 7.03 11.07 -2.91
CA ALA A 47 7.50 9.98 -3.76
C ALA A 47 6.35 9.26 -4.48
N CYS A 48 5.23 8.98 -3.80
CA CYS A 48 4.02 8.41 -4.41
C CYS A 48 3.43 9.33 -5.50
N MET A 49 3.39 10.64 -5.27
CA MET A 49 2.94 11.60 -6.27
C MET A 49 3.85 11.59 -7.52
N LEU A 50 5.17 11.53 -7.32
CA LEU A 50 6.13 11.38 -8.42
C LEU A 50 5.93 10.04 -9.17
N MET A 51 5.65 8.95 -8.46
CA MET A 51 5.33 7.66 -9.09
C MET A 51 4.08 7.78 -9.97
N PHE A 52 3.01 8.44 -9.50
CA PHE A 52 1.81 8.67 -10.31
C PHE A 52 2.05 9.54 -11.54
N GLU A 53 2.95 10.52 -11.47
CA GLU A 53 3.34 11.32 -12.64
C GLU A 53 4.12 10.48 -13.66
N LYS A 54 5.02 9.60 -13.19
CA LYS A 54 5.83 8.73 -14.05
C LYS A 54 5.08 7.53 -14.60
N SER A 55 4.00 7.09 -13.94
CA SER A 55 3.25 5.89 -14.33
C SER A 55 2.42 6.04 -15.60
N GLY A 56 2.18 7.28 -16.03
CA GLY A 56 1.32 7.59 -17.18
C GLY A 56 -0.17 7.40 -16.92
N ILE A 57 -0.59 7.13 -15.67
CA ILE A 57 -2.02 7.08 -15.32
C ILE A 57 -2.67 8.45 -15.52
N LYS A 58 -3.82 8.48 -16.19
CA LYS A 58 -4.57 9.72 -16.39
C LYS A 58 -5.04 10.25 -15.04
N THR A 59 -5.01 11.56 -14.82
CA THR A 59 -5.41 12.18 -13.55
C THR A 59 -6.82 11.77 -13.11
N LEU A 60 -7.77 11.68 -14.05
CA LEU A 60 -9.14 11.24 -13.78
C LEU A 60 -9.23 9.79 -13.28
N ALA A 61 -8.30 8.93 -13.70
CA ALA A 61 -8.24 7.53 -13.30
C ALA A 61 -7.56 7.31 -11.95
N ARG A 62 -6.91 8.33 -11.37
CA ARG A 62 -6.27 8.22 -10.04
C ARG A 62 -7.27 8.03 -8.90
N GLY A 63 -8.56 8.27 -9.14
CA GLY A 63 -9.63 7.97 -8.19
C GLY A 63 -10.13 6.52 -8.25
N ASP A 64 -9.74 5.74 -9.27
CA ASP A 64 -10.10 4.33 -9.38
C ASP A 64 -9.02 3.47 -8.70
N PRO A 65 -9.32 2.83 -7.55
CA PRO A 65 -8.34 2.00 -6.84
C PRO A 65 -7.88 0.79 -7.66
N ILE A 66 -8.67 0.28 -8.60
CA ILE A 66 -8.32 -0.87 -9.44
C ILE A 66 -7.26 -0.44 -10.46
N GLU A 67 -7.47 0.69 -11.14
CA GLU A 67 -6.51 1.21 -12.12
C GLU A 67 -5.21 1.66 -11.44
N VAL A 68 -5.31 2.29 -10.27
CA VAL A 68 -4.16 2.67 -9.43
C VAL A 68 -3.34 1.44 -9.04
N ALA A 69 -3.96 0.42 -8.43
CA ALA A 69 -3.26 -0.77 -7.97
C ALA A 69 -2.55 -1.49 -9.12
N ARG A 70 -3.24 -1.70 -10.26
CA ARG A 70 -2.69 -2.36 -11.45
C ARG A 70 -1.52 -1.59 -12.06
N THR A 71 -1.60 -0.26 -12.07
CA THR A 71 -0.59 0.56 -12.71
C THR A 71 0.67 0.63 -11.85
N ILE A 72 0.53 0.89 -10.56
CA ILE A 72 1.66 1.02 -9.64
C ILE A 72 2.37 -0.33 -9.42
N SER A 73 1.64 -1.45 -9.36
CA SER A 73 2.26 -2.78 -9.17
C SER A 73 3.14 -3.23 -10.36
N ARG A 74 3.02 -2.58 -11.52
CA ARG A 74 3.79 -2.89 -12.73
C ARG A 74 5.03 -2.01 -12.90
N MET A 75 5.08 -0.86 -12.23
CA MET A 75 6.24 0.04 -12.29
C MET A 75 7.47 -0.61 -11.67
#